data_AF-A0A966D628-F1
#
_entry.id   AF-A0A966D628-F1
#
_cell.length_a   1.000
_cell.length_b   1.000
_cell.length_c   1.000
_cell.angle_alpha   90.00
_cell.angle_beta   90.00
_cell.angle_gamma   90.00
#
_symmetry.space_group_name_H-M   'P 1'
#
loop_
_entity.id
_entity.type
_entity.pdbx_description
1 polymer ?
#
loop_
_entity_poly.entity_id
_entity_poly.type
_entity_poly.pdbx_seq_one_letter_code
_entity_poly.pdbx_strand_id
1 'polypeptide(L)'
;TAEACCAEGGVIIMCCSCADGMGGTNFERLITLGTPEEIDTFLSAIPSKETIPEQWCPQIYARILKKHKVILVTTYLDHELVRRANMIPAFTPDEALAIAYELKGKDARVVVIPDGVAVLIG
;
A
#
# COMPACT_ATOMS: atom_id res chain seq x y z
N THR A 1 8.02 2.81 7.69
CA THR A 1 8.46 4.23 7.69
C THR A 1 7.31 5.19 7.43
N ALA A 2 6.61 5.11 6.30
CA ALA A 2 5.42 5.97 6.06
C ALA A 2 4.26 5.71 7.04
N GLU A 3 3.99 4.44 7.42
CA GLU A 3 3.00 4.08 8.46
C GLU A 3 3.29 4.77 9.80
N ALA A 4 4.57 4.91 10.19
CA ALA A 4 4.95 5.48 11.49
C ALA A 4 4.78 7.01 11.56
N CYS A 5 4.83 7.70 10.42
CA CYS A 5 4.62 9.16 10.34
C CYS A 5 3.17 9.53 10.08
N CYS A 6 2.36 8.60 9.59
CA CYS A 6 0.99 8.88 9.22
C CYS A 6 0.13 8.86 10.48
N ALA A 7 -0.55 9.97 10.77
CA ALA A 7 -1.60 9.97 11.77
C ALA A 7 -2.63 8.89 11.45
N GLU A 8 -3.27 8.32 12.46
CA GLU A 8 -4.29 7.29 12.28
C GLU A 8 -5.36 7.75 11.27
N GLY A 9 -5.65 6.91 10.26
CA GLY A 9 -6.55 7.25 9.16
C GLY A 9 -6.00 8.27 8.15
N GLY A 10 -4.70 8.56 8.15
CA GLY A 10 -4.07 9.38 7.12
C GLY A 10 -3.92 8.66 5.78
N VAL A 11 -3.62 9.44 4.73
CA VAL A 11 -3.40 8.94 3.37
C VAL A 11 -1.90 8.85 3.12
N ILE A 12 -1.46 7.72 2.57
CA ILE A 12 -0.07 7.49 2.16
C ILE A 12 -0.02 7.60 0.63
N ILE A 13 0.84 8.46 0.10
CA ILE A 13 1.12 8.55 -1.34
C ILE A 13 2.47 7.87 -1.60
N MET A 14 2.48 6.87 -2.46
CA MET A 14 3.65 6.11 -2.83
C MET A 14 3.95 6.32 -4.32
N CYS A 15 5.11 6.89 -4.64
CA CYS A 15 5.57 7.10 -6.01
C CYS A 15 6.53 5.98 -6.40
N CYS A 16 6.05 4.98 -7.13
CA CYS A 16 6.86 3.84 -7.56
C CYS A 16 6.60 3.56 -9.04
N SER A 17 7.67 3.44 -9.83
CA SER A 17 7.54 3.12 -11.25
C SER A 17 6.91 1.75 -11.48
N CYS A 18 7.24 0.75 -10.66
CA CYS A 18 6.75 -0.63 -10.78
C CYS A 18 6.95 -1.22 -12.20
N ALA A 19 8.05 -0.84 -12.86
CA ALA A 19 8.34 -1.23 -14.24
C ALA A 19 8.44 -2.76 -14.44
N ASP A 20 8.76 -3.50 -13.37
CA ASP A 20 8.85 -4.97 -13.37
C ASP A 20 7.58 -5.67 -12.84
N GLY A 21 6.51 -4.92 -12.54
CA GLY A 21 5.25 -5.44 -11.98
C GLY A 21 5.04 -5.15 -10.49
N MET A 22 4.04 -5.79 -9.87
CA MET A 22 3.68 -5.59 -8.46
C MET A 22 4.62 -6.30 -7.47
N GLY A 23 5.52 -7.18 -7.95
CA GLY A 23 6.47 -7.93 -7.12
C GLY A 23 6.45 -9.43 -7.43
N GLY A 24 6.94 -10.25 -6.49
CA GLY A 24 7.00 -11.71 -6.63
C GLY A 24 5.64 -12.34 -6.92
N THR A 25 5.64 -13.47 -7.64
CA THR A 25 4.41 -14.16 -8.11
C THR A 25 3.44 -14.51 -6.98
N ASN A 26 3.96 -14.80 -5.77
CA ASN A 26 3.13 -15.06 -4.61
C ASN A 26 2.61 -13.77 -3.97
N PHE A 27 3.43 -12.73 -3.89
CA PHE A 27 3.01 -11.43 -3.35
C PHE A 27 1.80 -10.85 -4.10
N GLU A 28 1.88 -10.75 -5.43
CA GLU A 28 0.77 -10.23 -6.26
C GLU A 28 -0.51 -11.04 -6.05
N ARG A 29 -0.38 -12.38 -6.05
CA ARG A 29 -1.52 -13.28 -5.81
C ARG A 29 -2.15 -13.01 -4.45
N LEU A 30 -1.34 -12.88 -3.39
CA LEU A 30 -1.81 -12.74 -2.02
C LEU A 30 -2.48 -11.39 -1.76
N ILE A 31 -1.94 -10.28 -2.31
CA ILE A 31 -2.53 -8.94 -2.11
C ILE A 31 -3.79 -8.67 -2.93
N THR A 32 -4.10 -9.56 -3.88
CA THR A 32 -5.30 -9.49 -4.75
C THR A 32 -6.38 -10.51 -4.37
N LEU A 33 -6.20 -11.29 -3.29
CA LEU A 33 -7.15 -12.32 -2.84
C LEU A 33 -8.49 -11.77 -2.35
N GLY A 34 -8.55 -10.49 -2.00
CA GLY A 34 -9.75 -9.85 -1.47
C GLY A 34 -9.41 -8.54 -0.78
N THR A 35 -10.26 -8.15 0.16
CA THR A 35 -10.06 -6.99 1.04
C THR A 35 -8.89 -7.20 2.01
N PRO A 36 -8.31 -6.12 2.58
CA PRO A 36 -7.25 -6.25 3.57
C PRO A 36 -7.64 -7.13 4.76
N GLU A 37 -8.90 -7.10 5.19
CA GLU A 37 -9.45 -7.96 6.24
C GLU A 37 -9.48 -9.44 5.85
N GLU A 38 -9.90 -9.76 4.62
CA GLU A 38 -9.92 -11.13 4.11
C GLU A 38 -8.49 -11.68 3.95
N ILE A 39 -7.57 -10.84 3.45
CA ILE A 39 -6.16 -11.18 3.32
C ILE A 39 -5.56 -11.48 4.70
N ASP A 40 -5.75 -10.60 5.68
CA ASP A 40 -5.26 -10.78 7.06
C ASP A 40 -5.83 -12.05 7.71
N THR A 41 -7.14 -12.30 7.51
CA THR A 41 -7.82 -13.51 8.02
C THR A 41 -7.25 -14.77 7.39
N PHE A 42 -7.09 -14.78 6.07
CA PHE A 42 -6.52 -15.91 5.32
C PHE A 42 -5.10 -16.22 5.78
N LEU A 43 -4.23 -15.20 5.87
CA LEU A 43 -2.83 -15.37 6.25
C LEU A 43 -2.67 -15.79 7.72
N SER A 44 -3.58 -15.36 8.60
CA SER A 44 -3.59 -15.73 10.02
C SER A 44 -4.05 -17.16 10.27
N ALA A 45 -4.79 -17.76 9.33
CA ALA A 45 -5.27 -19.14 9.42
C ALA A 45 -4.21 -20.18 9.00
N ILE A 46 -3.11 -19.75 8.36
CA ILE A 46 -2.05 -20.65 7.88
C ILE A 46 -1.19 -21.14 9.07
N PRO A 47 -1.06 -22.46 9.28
CA PRO A 47 -0.19 -23.01 10.32
C PRO A 47 1.28 -22.58 10.12
N SER A 48 2.01 -22.37 11.21
CA SER A 48 3.42 -21.91 11.14
C SER A 48 4.36 -22.84 10.35
N LYS A 49 4.01 -24.13 10.26
CA LYS A 49 4.76 -25.14 9.49
C LYS A 49 4.47 -25.13 7.98
N GLU A 50 3.42 -24.42 7.55
CA GLU A 50 2.93 -24.37 6.16
C GLU A 50 3.03 -22.95 5.59
N THR A 51 3.95 -22.15 6.13
CA THR A 51 4.11 -20.76 5.71
C THR A 51 4.42 -20.66 4.21
N ILE A 52 3.68 -19.78 3.54
CA ILE A 52 3.90 -19.50 2.13
C ILE A 52 5.15 -18.61 2.03
N PRO A 53 6.09 -18.87 1.10
CA PRO A 53 7.17 -17.92 0.84
C PRO A 53 6.63 -16.51 0.61
N GLU A 54 7.22 -15.51 1.27
CA GLU A 54 6.80 -14.09 1.24
C GLU A 54 5.54 -13.75 2.05
N GLN A 55 4.92 -14.68 2.78
CA GLN A 55 3.67 -14.46 3.55
C GLN A 55 3.71 -13.26 4.51
N TRP A 56 4.88 -12.95 5.08
CA TRP A 56 5.06 -11.81 5.98
C TRP A 56 4.85 -10.45 5.29
N CYS A 57 5.17 -10.33 3.99
CA CYS A 57 5.02 -9.08 3.26
C CYS A 57 3.53 -8.68 3.10
N PRO A 58 2.62 -9.57 2.63
CA PRO A 58 1.18 -9.31 2.58
C PRO A 58 0.54 -9.08 3.96
N GLN A 59 1.04 -9.69 5.04
CA GLN A 59 0.53 -9.43 6.39
C GLN A 59 0.79 -8.00 6.84
N ILE A 60 2.02 -7.49 6.62
CA ILE A 60 2.36 -6.09 6.91
C ILE A 60 1.54 -5.16 6.00
N TYR A 61 1.45 -5.51 4.72
CA TYR A 61 0.68 -4.75 3.73
C TYR A 61 -0.79 -4.60 4.13
N ALA A 62 -1.47 -5.71 4.47
CA ALA A 62 -2.85 -5.70 4.91
C ALA A 62 -3.04 -4.85 6.17
N ARG A 63 -2.13 -4.95 7.15
CA ARG A 63 -2.17 -4.12 8.36
C ARG A 63 -2.09 -2.62 8.07
N ILE A 64 -1.25 -2.20 7.12
CA ILE A 64 -1.15 -0.79 6.71
C ILE A 64 -2.46 -0.35 6.06
N LEU A 65 -2.99 -1.14 5.12
CA LEU A 65 -4.21 -0.81 4.39
C LEU A 65 -5.47 -0.75 5.26
N LYS A 66 -5.52 -1.53 6.34
CA LYS A 66 -6.59 -1.46 7.34
C LYS A 66 -6.62 -0.12 8.08
N LYS A 67 -5.48 0.57 8.17
CA LYS A 67 -5.33 1.84 8.92
C LYS A 67 -5.24 3.06 8.02
N HIS A 68 -4.76 2.89 6.80
CA HIS A 68 -4.40 3.99 5.90
C HIS A 68 -4.89 3.71 4.49
N LYS A 69 -5.37 4.76 3.81
CA LYS A 69 -5.58 4.71 2.37
C LYS A 69 -4.23 4.90 1.69
N VAL A 70 -3.89 4.03 0.76
CA VAL A 70 -2.65 4.10 0.00
C VAL A 70 -2.97 4.48 -1.44
N ILE A 71 -2.36 5.57 -1.91
CA ILE A 71 -2.40 6.01 -3.30
C ILE A 71 -1.08 5.62 -3.95
N LEU A 72 -1.13 4.89 -5.05
CA LEU A 72 0.03 4.50 -5.83
C LEU A 72 0.12 5.36 -7.08
N VAL A 73 1.19 6.16 -7.18
CA VAL A 73 1.54 6.90 -8.38
C VAL A 73 2.41 6.00 -9.25
N THR A 74 1.88 5.58 -10.39
CA THR A 74 2.56 4.71 -11.36
C THR A 74 2.03 4.95 -12.77
N THR A 75 2.91 4.80 -13.77
CA THR A 75 2.54 4.83 -15.19
C THR A 75 2.72 3.49 -15.90
N TYR A 76 3.24 2.48 -15.20
CA TYR A 76 3.59 1.18 -15.78
C TYR A 76 2.70 0.02 -15.30
N LEU A 77 1.90 0.21 -14.25
CA LEU A 77 0.93 -0.78 -13.78
C LEU A 77 -0.48 -0.49 -14.27
N ASP A 78 -1.23 -1.55 -14.58
CA ASP A 78 -2.66 -1.46 -14.83
C ASP A 78 -3.39 -0.95 -13.57
N HIS A 79 -4.12 0.15 -13.71
CA HIS A 79 -4.89 0.75 -12.63
C HIS A 79 -5.95 -0.21 -12.05
N GLU A 80 -6.47 -1.15 -12.84
CA GLU A 80 -7.36 -2.19 -12.32
C GLU A 80 -6.62 -3.19 -11.43
N LEU A 81 -5.37 -3.51 -11.74
CA LEU A 81 -4.53 -4.32 -10.86
C LEU A 81 -4.24 -3.58 -9.56
N VAL A 82 -3.94 -2.28 -9.62
CA VAL A 82 -3.73 -1.44 -8.42
C VAL A 82 -4.97 -1.41 -7.52
N ARG A 83 -6.17 -1.28 -8.11
CA ARG A 83 -7.44 -1.35 -7.38
C ARG A 83 -7.68 -2.71 -6.74
N ARG A 84 -7.43 -3.80 -7.48
CA ARG A 84 -7.50 -5.16 -6.93
C ARG A 84 -6.50 -5.40 -5.81
N ALA A 85 -5.39 -4.67 -5.81
CA ALA A 85 -4.42 -4.66 -4.71
C ALA A 85 -4.87 -3.84 -3.50
N ASN A 86 -6.07 -3.27 -3.50
CA ASN A 86 -6.61 -2.39 -2.45
C ASN A 86 -5.93 -1.02 -2.34
N MET A 87 -5.31 -0.53 -3.43
CA MET A 87 -4.75 0.82 -3.53
C MET A 87 -5.57 1.72 -4.46
N ILE A 88 -5.37 3.02 -4.35
CA ILE A 88 -5.94 4.02 -5.26
C ILE A 88 -4.88 4.37 -6.31
N PRO A 89 -5.10 4.15 -7.61
CA PRO A 89 -4.12 4.51 -8.62
C PRO A 89 -4.14 6.01 -8.93
N ALA A 90 -2.97 6.55 -9.26
CA ALA A 90 -2.77 7.89 -9.81
C ALA A 90 -1.64 7.84 -10.86
N PHE A 91 -1.74 8.66 -11.91
CA PHE A 91 -0.71 8.78 -12.94
C PHE A 91 0.40 9.74 -12.54
N THR A 92 0.09 10.76 -11.74
CA THR A 92 1.06 11.78 -11.32
C THR A 92 1.00 12.05 -9.82
N PRO A 93 2.09 12.57 -9.22
CA PRO A 93 2.07 13.02 -7.83
C PRO A 93 1.02 14.10 -7.57
N ASP A 94 0.77 14.99 -8.53
CA ASP A 94 -0.23 16.05 -8.42
C ASP A 94 -1.66 15.48 -8.34
N GLU A 95 -1.95 14.46 -9.16
CA GLU A 95 -3.22 13.73 -9.10
C GLU A 95 -3.39 13.03 -7.74
N ALA A 96 -2.34 12.37 -7.25
CA ALA A 96 -2.37 11.73 -5.94
C ALA A 96 -2.59 12.74 -4.80
N LEU A 97 -1.98 13.93 -4.87
CA LEU A 97 -2.22 15.00 -3.90
C LEU A 97 -3.67 15.47 -3.96
N ALA A 98 -4.24 15.66 -5.16
CA ALA A 98 -5.64 16.05 -5.31
C ALA A 98 -6.59 15.03 -4.66
N ILE A 99 -6.39 13.74 -4.94
CA ILE A 99 -7.15 12.65 -4.31
C ILE A 99 -6.98 12.67 -2.79
N ALA A 100 -5.76 12.84 -2.28
CA ALA A 100 -5.51 12.89 -0.84
C ALA A 100 -6.22 14.07 -0.16
N TYR A 101 -6.25 15.25 -0.81
CA TYR A 101 -6.96 16.42 -0.31
C TYR A 101 -8.48 16.25 -0.35
N GLU A 102 -9.03 15.54 -1.34
CA GLU A 102 -10.45 15.18 -1.37
C GLU A 102 -10.81 14.26 -0.19
N LEU A 103 -9.94 13.31 0.15
CA LEU A 103 -10.15 12.36 1.24
C LEU A 103 -9.96 12.98 2.64
N LYS A 104 -9.06 13.95 2.81
CA LYS A 104 -8.67 14.50 4.12
C LYS A 104 -9.07 15.94 4.37
N GLY A 105 -9.46 16.69 3.33
CA GLY A 105 -9.69 18.13 3.39
C GLY A 105 -8.44 18.94 3.01
N LYS A 106 -8.65 20.16 2.51
CA LYS A 106 -7.59 21.04 1.98
C LYS A 106 -6.55 21.49 3.01
N ASP A 107 -6.91 21.46 4.29
CA ASP A 107 -6.04 21.85 5.41
C ASP A 107 -5.17 20.70 5.93
N ALA A 108 -5.16 19.55 5.23
CA ALA A 108 -4.37 18.39 5.63
C ALA A 108 -2.86 18.70 5.60
N ARG A 109 -2.16 18.31 6.66
CA ARG A 109 -0.69 18.39 6.72
C ARG A 109 -0.07 17.27 5.89
N VAL A 110 0.87 17.63 5.03
CA VAL A 110 1.58 16.69 4.16
C VAL A 110 3.00 16.49 4.69
N VAL A 111 3.41 15.23 4.82
CA VAL A 111 4.80 14.85 5.12
C VAL A 111 5.34 14.11 3.91
N VAL A 112 6.46 14.59 3.37
CA VAL A 112 7.13 13.97 2.22
C VAL A 112 8.33 13.17 2.72
N ILE A 113 8.37 11.88 2.39
CA ILE A 113 9.51 11.01 2.66
C ILE A 113 10.12 10.64 1.29
N PRO A 114 11.18 11.34 0.85
CA PRO A 114 11.75 11.15 -0.49
C PRO A 114 12.43 9.78 -0.69
N ASP A 115 12.80 9.09 0.39
CA ASP A 115 13.30 7.71 0.37
C ASP A 115 12.64 6.89 1.48
N GLY A 116 11.68 6.03 1.12
CA GLY A 116 10.95 5.19 2.07
C GLY A 116 11.75 3.99 2.60
N VAL A 117 12.85 3.63 1.95
CA VAL A 117 13.65 2.41 2.23
C VAL A 117 14.87 2.72 3.10
N ALA A 118 15.36 3.96 3.07
CA ALA A 118 16.57 4.38 3.79
C ALA A 118 16.35 5.04 5.17
N VAL A 119 15.10 5.25 5.61
CA VAL A 119 14.83 6.04 6.83
C VAL A 119 14.29 5.17 7.98
N LEU A 120 15.12 5.02 9.02
CA LEU A 120 14.71 4.68 10.39
C LEU A 120 14.22 5.96 11.08
N ILE A 121 12.99 5.96 11.57
CA ILE A 121 12.42 7.08 12.32
C ILE A 121 12.31 6.64 13.77
N GLY A 122 13.13 7.26 14.62
CA GLY A 122 13.09 7.15 16.07
C GLY A 122 12.33 8.30 16.71
#